data_AF-A0A5E3XLQ7-F1
#
_entry.id   AF-A0A5E3XLQ7-F1
#
_cell.length_a   1.000
_cell.length_b   1.000
_cell.length_c   1.000
_cell.angle_alpha   90.00
_cell.angle_beta   90.00
_cell.angle_gamma   90.00
#
_symmetry.space_group_name_H-M   'P 1'
#
loop_
_entity.id
_entity.type
_entity.pdbx_description
1 polymer ?
#
loop_
_entity_poly.entity_id
_entity_poly.type
_entity_poly.pdbx_seq_one_letter_code
_entity_poly.pdbx_strand_id
1 'polypeptide(L)'
;MSESNGAGESSTALDTVSSAPHDRYHVHEDDYVMFRLPNGEVRSHQVKKNGTLSMGRLGQFSVNNLIGQPYGLTHEIVGKELNVLPPRSIEDIEDTDATNELINDGQMVQPLTGPEIEALKSSGVHASEIIKKQIEAHSNYELKTEYSKDKYKKRKEAKFLKAFTTVEPTIYNVAEYWFNKDPGRIRDMRVDTLSQMLNLGNIRPGGRYLAVDDVSGLVVAAMLDRLGGDGRLVTICDVDSPPAYPAMSQMNFPKEFASIMASLNWATAEEEYTPVALLPDPAQDDIRSDKHKVRMSKRKAASDALAATRDELFTGEFSGLLIASQYDPASVLTRLSPYLGGSASIVIYSQHLQILTDLQNKMRADFQYLAPSVTESWLRRYQVLPGRTHPTMVTSGSGGFLLHATKIYNDPKAQAVTSHRSKKRKTDASAGGTPAETRAASREPEGPVSVQVDQPASPKPVEHAAVPDKVKSHRTTGSEPMS
;
A
#
# COMPACT_ATOMS: atom_id res chain seq x y z
N MET A 1 -2.69 79.58 5.80
CA MET A 1 -2.83 78.99 4.46
C MET A 1 -1.96 77.74 4.46
N SER A 2 -2.55 76.62 4.85
CA SER A 2 -3.05 75.58 3.93
C SER A 2 -1.92 74.69 3.41
N GLU A 3 -1.77 73.55 4.09
CA GLU A 3 -1.57 72.20 3.56
C GLU A 3 -0.69 72.03 2.31
N SER A 4 0.44 71.33 2.49
CA SER A 4 1.02 70.47 1.46
C SER A 4 1.33 69.11 2.09
N ASN A 5 0.55 68.11 1.71
CA ASN A 5 0.73 66.70 2.08
C ASN A 5 1.87 66.12 1.25
N GLY A 6 3.00 65.81 1.89
CA GLY A 6 4.02 64.91 1.36
C GLY A 6 3.61 63.47 1.66
N ALA A 7 3.31 62.71 0.62
CA ALA A 7 3.01 61.29 0.70
C ALA A 7 4.24 60.50 1.19
N GLY A 8 4.10 59.82 2.32
CA GLY A 8 5.05 58.81 2.78
C GLY A 8 4.90 57.54 1.95
N GLU A 9 5.97 57.14 1.27
CA GLU A 9 6.09 55.85 0.61
C GLU A 9 6.09 54.74 1.68
N SER A 10 4.95 54.07 1.84
CA SER A 10 4.88 52.81 2.57
C SER A 10 5.43 51.69 1.68
N SER A 11 6.67 51.28 1.94
CA SER A 11 7.24 50.06 1.36
C SER A 11 6.47 48.85 1.86
N THR A 12 5.47 48.40 1.10
CA THR A 12 4.87 47.08 1.27
C THR A 12 5.88 46.05 0.79
N ALA A 13 6.78 45.64 1.68
CA ALA A 13 7.50 44.39 1.53
C ALA A 13 6.42 43.29 1.52
N LEU A 14 6.17 42.75 0.33
CA LEU A 14 5.48 41.48 0.18
C LEU A 14 6.29 40.46 0.98
N ASP A 15 5.76 40.08 2.15
CA ASP A 15 6.19 38.90 2.87
C ASP A 15 5.92 37.69 1.97
N THR A 16 6.85 37.42 1.05
CA THR A 16 7.04 36.11 0.49
C THR A 16 7.47 35.21 1.64
N VAL A 17 6.49 34.65 2.34
CA VAL A 17 6.69 33.47 3.15
C VAL A 17 7.19 32.41 2.18
N SER A 18 8.51 32.30 2.07
CA SER A 18 9.21 31.17 1.51
C SER A 18 8.81 29.97 2.37
N SER A 19 7.68 29.34 2.05
CA SER A 19 7.36 28.02 2.58
C SER A 19 8.53 27.13 2.18
N ALA A 20 9.28 26.64 3.17
CA ALA A 20 10.23 25.58 2.93
C ALA A 20 9.55 24.48 2.09
N PRO A 21 10.28 23.83 1.15
CA PRO A 21 9.71 22.74 0.38
C PRO A 21 9.04 21.76 1.35
N HIS A 22 7.77 21.40 1.08
CA HIS A 22 7.01 20.45 1.89
C HIS A 22 7.77 19.13 1.89
N ASP A 23 8.51 18.89 2.97
CA ASP A 23 9.40 17.75 3.09
C ASP A 23 8.61 16.56 3.63
N ARG A 24 8.84 15.37 3.07
CA ARG A 24 8.10 14.16 3.45
C ARG A 24 8.46 13.67 4.86
N TYR A 25 9.59 14.10 5.41
CA TYR A 25 10.12 13.58 6.68
C TYR A 25 9.64 14.31 7.93
N HIS A 26 9.03 15.49 7.79
CA HIS A 26 8.60 16.32 8.90
C HIS A 26 7.09 16.55 8.87
N VAL A 27 6.49 16.79 10.04
CA VAL A 27 5.06 17.13 10.14
C VAL A 27 4.85 18.59 9.75
N HIS A 28 3.99 18.85 8.77
CA HIS A 28 3.63 20.19 8.33
C HIS A 28 2.21 20.59 8.78
N GLU A 29 1.88 21.87 8.56
CA GLU A 29 0.53 22.38 8.75
C GLU A 29 -0.43 21.78 7.71
N ASP A 30 -1.65 21.46 8.16
CA ASP A 30 -2.75 20.84 7.39
C ASP A 30 -2.52 19.39 6.93
N ASP A 31 -1.39 18.79 7.30
CA ASP A 31 -1.08 17.38 7.05
C ASP A 31 -2.04 16.44 7.77
N TYR A 32 -2.36 15.33 7.13
CA TYR A 32 -2.91 14.16 7.81
C TYR A 32 -1.77 13.37 8.44
N VAL A 33 -1.76 13.28 9.77
CA VAL A 33 -0.76 12.53 10.53
C VAL A 33 -1.37 11.24 11.07
N MET A 34 -0.61 10.15 10.96
CA MET A 34 -0.95 8.88 11.57
C MET A 34 -0.30 8.75 12.95
N PHE A 35 -1.09 8.34 13.92
CA PHE A 35 -0.71 8.21 15.32
C PHE A 35 -0.85 6.74 15.72
N ARG A 36 0.29 6.06 15.91
CA ARG A 36 0.32 4.72 16.48
C ARG A 36 0.24 4.81 17.99
N LEU A 37 -0.77 4.18 18.54
CA LEU A 37 -1.01 4.15 19.97
C LEU A 37 -0.23 3.01 20.63
N PRO A 38 -0.03 3.04 21.97
CA PRO A 38 0.70 2.01 22.70
C PRO A 38 0.05 0.61 22.64
N ASN A 39 -1.24 0.53 22.30
CA ASN A 39 -1.94 -0.74 22.04
C ASN A 39 -1.72 -1.28 20.61
N GLY A 40 -0.99 -0.54 19.76
CA GLY A 40 -0.75 -0.86 18.34
C GLY A 40 -1.78 -0.30 17.37
N GLU A 41 -2.90 0.25 17.84
CA GLU A 41 -3.93 0.87 17.00
C GLU A 41 -3.38 2.13 16.33
N VAL A 42 -3.69 2.34 15.05
CA VAL A 42 -3.28 3.54 14.31
C VAL A 42 -4.51 4.41 14.06
N ARG A 43 -4.40 5.71 14.34
CA ARG A 43 -5.44 6.71 14.04
C ARG A 43 -4.89 7.77 13.10
N SER A 44 -5.71 8.31 12.21
CA SER A 44 -5.32 9.37 11.28
C SER A 44 -6.13 10.62 11.60
N HIS A 45 -5.45 11.74 11.81
CA HIS A 45 -6.07 13.04 12.07
C HIS A 45 -5.37 14.15 11.29
N GLN A 46 -6.14 15.13 10.84
CA GLN A 46 -5.59 16.34 10.22
C GLN A 46 -5.06 17.29 11.30
N VAL A 47 -3.83 17.76 11.10
CA VAL A 47 -3.07 18.62 11.99
C VAL A 47 -3.28 20.08 11.55
N LYS A 48 -4.14 20.81 12.25
CA LYS A 48 -4.38 22.25 11.98
C LYS A 48 -3.61 23.11 12.97
N LYS A 49 -2.92 24.14 12.46
CA LYS A 49 -2.18 25.09 13.29
C LYS A 49 -3.09 25.78 14.29
N ASN A 50 -2.56 26.01 15.50
CA ASN A 50 -3.29 26.57 16.65
C ASN A 50 -4.49 25.71 17.11
N GLY A 51 -4.61 24.47 16.61
CA GLY A 51 -5.60 23.50 17.07
C GLY A 51 -5.15 22.76 18.32
N THR A 52 -6.14 22.20 19.04
CA THR A 52 -5.90 21.17 20.06
C THR A 52 -6.40 19.85 19.50
N LEU A 53 -5.56 18.81 19.53
CA LEU A 53 -5.96 17.47 19.10
C LEU A 53 -6.30 16.62 20.32
N SER A 54 -7.48 15.99 20.31
CA SER A 54 -7.90 15.05 21.34
C SER A 54 -7.74 13.61 20.86
N MET A 55 -6.96 12.83 21.60
CA MET A 55 -6.69 11.42 21.34
C MET A 55 -7.53 10.50 22.26
N GLY A 56 -8.72 10.96 22.63
CA GLY A 56 -9.64 10.26 23.52
C GLY A 56 -9.03 9.99 24.90
N ARG A 57 -8.84 8.70 25.24
CA ARG A 57 -8.33 8.28 26.55
C ARG A 57 -6.90 8.76 26.86
N LEU A 58 -6.11 9.06 25.83
CA LEU A 58 -4.72 9.49 25.99
C LEU A 58 -4.62 10.96 26.42
N GLY A 59 -5.69 11.74 26.26
CA GLY A 59 -5.73 13.16 26.56
C GLY A 59 -5.69 14.02 25.30
N GLN A 60 -5.35 15.29 25.50
CA GLN A 60 -5.34 16.31 24.47
C GLN A 60 -4.03 17.08 24.50
N PHE A 61 -3.55 17.54 23.35
CA PHE A 61 -2.30 18.30 23.26
C PHE A 61 -2.39 19.41 22.22
N SER A 62 -1.50 20.40 22.35
CA SER A 62 -1.35 21.49 21.37
C SER A 62 -0.66 20.98 20.11
N VAL A 63 -1.30 21.17 18.95
CA VAL A 63 -0.79 20.71 17.66
C VAL A 63 0.51 21.42 17.27
N ASN A 64 0.70 22.66 17.74
CA ASN A 64 1.89 23.46 17.45
C ASN A 64 3.19 22.78 17.91
N ASN A 65 3.12 21.92 18.92
CA ASN A 65 4.29 21.20 19.44
C ASN A 65 4.71 20.02 18.55
N LEU A 66 3.85 19.63 17.61
CA LEU A 66 4.08 18.53 16.68
C LEU A 66 4.62 19.02 15.33
N ILE A 67 4.22 20.21 14.90
CA ILE A 67 4.63 20.79 13.61
C ILE A 67 6.15 21.01 13.61
N GLY A 68 6.82 20.60 12.53
CA GLY A 68 8.26 20.67 12.35
C GLY A 68 9.04 19.53 13.00
N GLN A 69 8.39 18.64 13.75
CA GLN A 69 9.04 17.43 14.28
C GLN A 69 9.15 16.36 13.19
N PRO A 70 10.21 15.53 13.19
CA PRO A 70 10.31 14.40 12.27
C PRO A 70 9.30 13.31 12.62
N TYR A 71 8.86 12.56 11.61
CA TYR A 71 8.06 11.35 11.83
C TYR A 71 8.87 10.26 12.57
N GLY A 72 8.16 9.36 13.25
CA GLY A 72 8.74 8.22 13.97
C GLY A 72 9.04 8.48 15.45
N LEU A 73 8.95 9.73 15.91
CA LEU A 73 9.12 10.07 17.31
C LEU A 73 7.93 9.58 18.15
N THR A 74 8.25 9.10 19.36
CA THR A 74 7.24 8.77 20.36
C THR A 74 7.11 9.92 21.34
N HIS A 75 5.91 10.46 21.48
CA HIS A 75 5.60 11.57 22.35
C HIS A 75 4.75 11.10 23.53
N GLU A 76 5.08 11.57 24.72
CA GLU A 76 4.25 11.48 25.91
C GLU A 76 3.49 12.78 26.14
N ILE A 77 2.20 12.66 26.44
CA ILE A 77 1.32 13.79 26.74
C ILE A 77 1.38 14.07 28.25
N VAL A 78 2.03 15.18 28.61
CA VAL A 78 2.09 15.68 30.00
C VAL A 78 1.32 16.99 30.07
N GLY A 79 0.11 16.93 30.65
CA GLY A 79 -0.81 18.07 30.64
C GLY A 79 -1.34 18.37 29.24
N LYS A 80 -0.73 19.35 28.56
CA LYS A 80 -1.02 19.76 27.17
C LYS A 80 0.23 19.84 26.28
N GLU A 81 1.39 19.55 26.85
CA GLU A 81 2.69 19.58 26.19
C GLU A 81 3.10 18.18 25.72
N LEU A 82 4.03 18.12 24.76
CA LEU A 82 4.57 16.88 24.21
C LEU A 82 6.03 16.72 24.60
N ASN A 83 6.34 15.66 25.33
CA ASN A 83 7.71 15.27 25.65
C ASN A 83 8.14 14.11 24.74
N VAL A 84 9.29 14.24 24.08
CA VAL A 84 9.83 13.16 23.24
C VAL A 84 10.42 12.08 24.14
N LEU A 85 9.96 10.84 23.99
CA LEU A 85 10.51 9.67 24.66
C LEU A 85 11.68 9.09 23.85
N PRO A 86 12.76 8.66 24.52
CA PRO A 86 13.87 8.01 23.83
C PRO A 86 13.44 6.65 23.24
N PRO A 87 14.06 6.23 22.13
CA PRO A 87 13.79 4.91 21.55
C PRO A 87 14.17 3.82 22.56
N ARG A 88 13.32 2.80 22.68
CA ARG A 88 13.57 1.64 23.54
C ARG A 88 14.38 0.59 22.78
N SER A 89 15.49 0.15 23.37
CA SER A 89 16.21 -1.03 22.89
C SER A 89 15.40 -2.30 23.17
N ILE A 90 15.52 -3.30 22.29
CA ILE A 90 15.05 -4.65 22.60
C ILE A 90 15.97 -5.19 23.69
N GLU A 91 15.41 -5.46 24.86
CA GLU A 91 16.12 -6.11 25.95
C GLU A 91 16.11 -7.62 25.72
N ASP A 92 17.29 -8.23 25.83
CA ASP A 92 17.40 -9.69 25.92
C ASP A 92 16.89 -10.12 27.29
N ILE A 93 15.77 -10.84 27.27
CA ILE A 93 15.15 -11.39 28.47
C ILE A 93 15.61 -12.84 28.55
N GLU A 94 16.30 -13.20 29.63
CA GLU A 94 16.76 -14.55 29.86
C GLU A 94 15.59 -15.43 30.31
N ASP A 95 15.60 -16.69 29.89
CA ASP A 95 14.60 -17.62 30.38
C ASP A 95 15.00 -18.10 31.79
N THR A 96 14.03 -18.14 32.68
CA THR A 96 14.20 -18.59 34.06
C THR A 96 13.48 -19.90 34.27
N ASP A 97 13.95 -20.76 35.18
CA ASP A 97 13.29 -22.02 35.57
C ASP A 97 11.91 -21.85 36.26
N ALA A 98 11.38 -20.63 36.33
CA ALA A 98 10.07 -20.35 36.92
C ALA A 98 8.95 -21.05 36.14
N THR A 99 8.09 -21.78 36.83
CA THR A 99 6.91 -22.44 36.23
C THR A 99 5.62 -21.83 36.75
N ASN A 100 4.53 -22.00 36.00
CA ASN A 100 3.20 -21.57 36.42
C ASN A 100 2.49 -22.58 37.35
N GLU A 101 3.19 -23.62 37.81
CA GLU A 101 2.62 -24.71 38.61
C GLU A 101 1.99 -24.22 39.93
N LEU A 102 2.61 -23.21 40.55
CA LEU A 102 2.17 -22.62 41.82
C LEU A 102 1.29 -21.37 41.64
N ILE A 103 0.92 -21.01 40.41
CA ILE A 103 0.09 -19.83 40.13
C ILE A 103 -1.39 -20.22 40.17
N ASN A 104 -2.08 -19.75 41.21
CA ASN A 104 -3.52 -19.93 41.36
C ASN A 104 -4.29 -18.66 40.93
N ASP A 105 -5.31 -18.81 40.09
CA ASP A 105 -6.21 -17.74 39.63
C ASP A 105 -7.29 -17.37 40.66
N GLY A 106 -6.94 -17.31 41.95
CA GLY A 106 -7.86 -16.94 43.03
C GLY A 106 -8.44 -15.52 42.88
N GLN A 107 -9.56 -15.24 43.56
CA GLN A 107 -10.32 -14.00 43.40
C GLN A 107 -9.58 -12.69 43.82
N MET A 108 -8.40 -12.78 44.46
CA MET A 108 -7.68 -11.62 45.04
C MET A 108 -6.21 -11.51 44.57
N VAL A 109 -5.90 -11.90 43.33
CA VAL A 109 -4.54 -11.76 42.78
C VAL A 109 -4.09 -10.30 42.62
N GLN A 110 -5.06 -9.39 42.40
CA GLN A 110 -4.81 -7.96 42.40
C GLN A 110 -5.70 -7.26 43.43
N PRO A 111 -5.17 -6.89 44.61
CA PRO A 111 -5.94 -6.25 45.67
C PRO A 111 -6.28 -4.80 45.37
N LEU A 112 -5.49 -4.12 44.52
CA LEU A 112 -5.75 -2.73 44.12
C LEU A 112 -7.01 -2.66 43.24
N THR A 113 -8.03 -1.95 43.73
CA THR A 113 -9.34 -1.87 43.09
C THR A 113 -9.36 -0.89 41.93
N GLY A 114 -10.34 -1.05 41.02
CA GLY A 114 -10.60 -0.11 39.92
C GLY A 114 -10.70 1.36 40.36
N PRO A 115 -11.52 1.72 41.36
CA PRO A 115 -11.65 3.11 41.83
C PRO A 115 -10.35 3.67 42.41
N GLU A 116 -9.53 2.88 43.10
CA GLU A 116 -8.22 3.33 43.58
C GLU A 116 -7.27 3.64 42.42
N ILE A 117 -7.31 2.83 41.35
CA ILE A 117 -6.54 3.09 40.13
C ILE A 117 -7.02 4.37 39.43
N GLU A 118 -8.32 4.67 39.48
CA GLU A 118 -8.87 5.93 38.94
C GLU A 118 -8.46 7.13 39.80
N ALA A 119 -8.47 6.99 41.13
CA ALA A 119 -7.95 8.02 42.03
C ALA A 119 -6.47 8.34 41.75
N LEU A 120 -5.64 7.31 41.52
CA LEU A 120 -4.23 7.48 41.14
C LEU A 120 -4.05 8.17 39.77
N LYS A 121 -4.97 7.96 38.83
CA LYS A 121 -4.94 8.70 37.55
C LYS A 121 -5.34 10.16 37.74
N SER A 122 -6.35 10.42 38.56
CA SER A 122 -6.86 11.76 38.83
C SER A 122 -5.88 12.60 39.65
N SER A 123 -5.05 11.98 40.49
CA SER A 123 -3.98 12.65 41.22
C SER A 123 -2.78 13.05 40.36
N GLY A 124 -2.77 12.70 39.07
CA GLY A 124 -1.72 13.11 38.13
C GLY A 124 -0.42 12.31 38.24
N VAL A 125 -0.43 11.17 38.95
CA VAL A 125 0.73 10.29 39.10
C VAL A 125 1.15 9.74 37.73
N HIS A 126 2.47 9.68 37.50
CA HIS A 126 3.03 9.19 36.24
C HIS A 126 2.69 7.71 35.99
N ALA A 127 2.54 7.33 34.72
CA ALA A 127 2.11 5.98 34.35
C ALA A 127 3.04 4.88 34.89
N SER A 128 4.36 5.13 34.94
CA SER A 128 5.33 4.17 35.48
C SER A 128 5.10 3.85 36.96
N GLU A 129 4.72 4.85 37.78
CA GLU A 129 4.46 4.65 39.21
C GLU A 129 3.16 3.87 39.43
N ILE A 130 2.13 4.12 38.61
CA ILE A 130 0.88 3.35 38.63
C ILE A 130 1.15 1.88 38.30
N ILE A 131 2.04 1.62 37.35
CA ILE A 131 2.45 0.26 36.97
C ILE A 131 3.27 -0.37 38.10
N LYS A 132 4.20 0.36 38.70
CA LYS A 132 5.04 -0.12 39.81
C LYS A 132 4.19 -0.52 41.02
N LYS A 133 3.27 0.35 41.48
CA LYS A 133 2.33 0.04 42.57
C LYS A 133 1.46 -1.19 42.26
N GLN A 134 1.03 -1.36 41.01
CA GLN A 134 0.27 -2.54 40.60
C GLN A 134 1.10 -3.82 40.57
N ILE A 135 2.42 -3.72 40.33
CA ILE A 135 3.33 -4.85 40.37
C ILE A 135 3.60 -5.25 41.82
N GLU A 136 3.87 -4.27 42.70
CA GLU A 136 4.10 -4.48 44.14
C GLU A 136 2.87 -5.09 44.83
N ALA A 137 1.67 -4.68 44.44
CA ALA A 137 0.43 -5.23 44.99
C ALA A 137 0.07 -6.63 44.46
N HIS A 138 0.68 -7.08 43.36
CA HIS A 138 0.27 -8.30 42.69
C HIS A 138 0.91 -9.53 43.33
N SER A 139 0.11 -10.31 44.07
CA SER A 139 0.57 -11.45 44.88
C SER A 139 1.39 -12.49 44.11
N ASN A 140 0.94 -12.85 42.89
CA ASN A 140 1.58 -13.88 42.08
C ASN A 140 2.58 -13.32 41.05
N TYR A 141 3.10 -12.09 41.21
CA TYR A 141 3.93 -11.47 40.17
C TYR A 141 5.31 -12.11 40.11
N GLU A 142 5.88 -12.41 41.27
CA GLU A 142 7.22 -13.00 41.39
C GLU A 142 7.29 -14.41 40.81
N LEU A 143 6.22 -15.20 40.99
CA LEU A 143 6.07 -16.57 40.49
C LEU A 143 6.02 -16.66 38.95
N LYS A 144 5.85 -15.54 38.24
CA LYS A 144 5.77 -15.53 36.78
C LYS A 144 7.16 -15.63 36.15
N THR A 145 7.20 -16.32 35.00
CA THR A 145 8.34 -16.27 34.08
C THR A 145 8.65 -14.84 33.65
N GLU A 146 9.90 -14.57 33.27
CA GLU A 146 10.31 -13.24 32.80
C GLU A 146 9.50 -12.78 31.57
N TYR A 147 9.24 -13.69 30.64
CA TYR A 147 8.37 -13.41 29.49
C TYR A 147 6.95 -13.01 29.90
N SER A 148 6.39 -13.65 30.93
CA SER A 148 5.07 -13.31 31.46
C SER A 148 5.07 -11.96 32.20
N LYS A 149 6.18 -11.63 32.89
CA LYS A 149 6.40 -10.32 33.52
C LYS A 149 6.47 -9.20 32.48
N ASP A 150 7.22 -9.39 31.39
CA ASP A 150 7.31 -8.46 30.26
C ASP A 150 5.96 -8.29 29.56
N LYS A 151 5.26 -9.39 29.24
CA LYS A 151 3.91 -9.35 28.66
C LYS A 151 2.93 -8.59 29.56
N TYR A 152 3.03 -8.77 30.88
CA TYR A 152 2.22 -8.02 31.85
C TYR A 152 2.55 -6.52 31.82
N LYS A 153 3.84 -6.15 31.85
CA LYS A 153 4.30 -4.75 31.77
C LYS A 153 3.79 -4.09 30.49
N LYS A 154 4.04 -4.66 29.30
CA LYS A 154 3.57 -4.14 28.00
C LYS A 154 2.06 -3.90 27.96
N ARG A 155 1.27 -4.83 28.49
CA ARG A 155 -0.20 -4.67 28.57
C ARG A 155 -0.60 -3.50 29.49
N LYS A 156 0.13 -3.29 30.58
CA LYS A 156 -0.13 -2.19 31.53
C LYS A 156 0.34 -0.86 30.95
N GLU A 157 1.48 -0.81 30.28
CA GLU A 157 1.93 0.35 29.51
C GLU A 157 0.90 0.74 28.47
N ALA A 158 0.40 -0.21 27.66
CA ALA A 158 -0.66 0.04 26.69
C ALA A 158 -1.94 0.65 27.33
N LYS A 159 -2.19 0.32 28.60
CA LYS A 159 -3.34 0.81 29.38
C LYS A 159 -3.06 2.09 30.17
N PHE A 160 -1.85 2.46 30.53
CA PHE A 160 -1.60 3.61 31.41
C PHE A 160 -0.73 4.69 30.79
N LEU A 161 0.15 4.32 29.87
CA LEU A 161 1.02 5.27 29.18
C LEU A 161 0.19 6.14 28.24
N LYS A 162 0.26 7.46 28.45
CA LYS A 162 -0.38 8.47 27.60
C LYS A 162 0.58 8.92 26.51
N ALA A 163 1.04 7.97 25.70
CA ALA A 163 1.97 8.23 24.61
C ALA A 163 1.38 7.87 23.25
N PHE A 164 2.00 8.36 22.19
CA PHE A 164 1.75 7.95 20.81
C PHE A 164 3.03 8.10 19.98
N THR A 165 3.12 7.37 18.89
CA THR A 165 4.21 7.50 17.92
C THR A 165 3.67 8.07 16.62
N THR A 166 4.30 9.11 16.07
CA THR A 166 3.96 9.61 14.73
C THR A 166 4.43 8.62 13.67
N VAL A 167 3.57 8.32 12.71
CA VAL A 167 3.85 7.41 11.61
C VAL A 167 3.84 8.21 10.32
N GLU A 168 4.90 8.05 9.54
CA GLU A 168 5.04 8.69 8.22
C GLU A 168 3.94 8.20 7.26
N PRO A 169 3.32 9.08 6.47
CA PRO A 169 2.24 8.74 5.53
C PRO A 169 2.77 8.09 4.24
N THR A 170 3.48 6.96 4.37
CA THR A 170 3.91 6.17 3.22
C THR A 170 2.75 5.33 2.68
N ILE A 171 2.81 4.92 1.40
CA ILE A 171 1.77 4.06 0.82
C ILE A 171 1.62 2.74 1.59
N TYR A 172 2.71 2.20 2.12
CA TYR A 172 2.68 1.02 2.99
C TYR A 172 1.86 1.28 4.25
N ASN A 173 2.14 2.37 4.97
CA ASN A 173 1.46 2.72 6.22
C ASN A 173 -0.02 3.07 5.98
N VAL A 174 -0.34 3.75 4.87
CA VAL A 174 -1.72 4.08 4.48
C VAL A 174 -2.51 2.83 4.10
N ALA A 175 -1.94 1.94 3.29
CA ALA A 175 -2.57 0.67 2.94
C ALA A 175 -2.82 -0.19 4.19
N GLU A 176 -1.83 -0.29 5.09
CA GLU A 176 -1.96 -1.03 6.34
C GLU A 176 -3.01 -0.39 7.27
N TYR A 177 -3.07 0.94 7.35
CA TYR A 177 -4.07 1.66 8.12
C TYR A 177 -5.49 1.31 7.65
N TRP A 178 -5.75 1.40 6.35
CA TRP A 178 -7.08 1.09 5.80
C TRP A 178 -7.43 -0.39 5.94
N PHE A 179 -6.47 -1.29 5.70
CA PHE A 179 -6.69 -2.72 5.85
C PHE A 179 -7.08 -3.11 7.28
N ASN A 180 -6.47 -2.48 8.30
CA ASN A 180 -6.79 -2.76 9.69
C ASN A 180 -8.05 -2.03 10.19
N LYS A 181 -8.34 -0.83 9.66
CA LYS A 181 -9.48 -0.02 10.10
C LYS A 181 -10.79 -0.43 9.46
N ASP A 182 -10.80 -0.62 8.15
CA ASP A 182 -11.98 -0.87 7.34
C ASP A 182 -11.57 -1.60 6.05
N PRO A 183 -11.27 -2.91 6.14
CA PRO A 183 -10.79 -3.68 4.99
C PRO A 183 -11.82 -3.75 3.86
N GLY A 184 -13.12 -3.80 4.18
CA GLY A 184 -14.18 -3.85 3.17
C GLY A 184 -14.19 -2.63 2.25
N ARG A 185 -13.83 -1.45 2.76
CA ARG A 185 -13.76 -0.21 1.99
C ARG A 185 -12.62 -0.16 0.96
N ILE A 186 -11.53 -0.89 1.21
CA ILE A 186 -10.45 -1.11 0.23
C ILE A 186 -10.58 -2.47 -0.44
N ARG A 187 -11.77 -3.07 -0.35
CA ARG A 187 -12.13 -4.36 -0.93
C ARG A 187 -11.13 -5.45 -0.56
N ASP A 188 -10.70 -5.51 0.71
CA ASP A 188 -9.77 -6.47 1.28
C ASP A 188 -8.41 -6.53 0.58
N MET A 189 -8.05 -5.48 -0.17
CA MET A 189 -6.77 -5.41 -0.86
C MET A 189 -5.64 -5.22 0.16
N ARG A 190 -4.74 -6.20 0.20
CA ARG A 190 -3.59 -6.17 1.10
C ARG A 190 -2.40 -5.44 0.45
N VAL A 191 -1.48 -4.95 1.27
CA VAL A 191 -0.32 -4.16 0.82
C VAL A 191 0.61 -4.94 -0.12
N ASP A 192 0.78 -6.24 0.07
CA ASP A 192 1.53 -7.11 -0.83
C ASP A 192 0.83 -7.25 -2.19
N THR A 193 -0.50 -7.44 -2.21
CA THR A 193 -1.28 -7.46 -3.45
C THR A 193 -1.17 -6.13 -4.19
N LEU A 194 -1.32 -5.00 -3.49
CA LEU A 194 -1.14 -3.66 -4.06
C LEU A 194 0.28 -3.50 -4.64
N SER A 195 1.32 -3.96 -3.93
CA SER A 195 2.70 -3.89 -4.43
C SER A 195 2.92 -4.69 -5.72
N GLN A 196 2.35 -5.90 -5.80
CA GLN A 196 2.40 -6.73 -7.00
C GLN A 196 1.63 -6.06 -8.15
N MET A 197 0.48 -5.44 -7.86
CA MET A 197 -0.32 -4.73 -8.84
C MET A 197 0.46 -3.59 -9.51
N LEU A 198 1.19 -2.79 -8.72
CA LEU A 198 2.03 -1.69 -9.24
C LEU A 198 3.22 -2.20 -10.05
N ASN A 199 3.84 -3.31 -9.62
CA ASN A 199 4.99 -3.88 -10.30
C ASN A 199 4.60 -4.55 -11.62
N LEU A 200 3.53 -5.34 -11.63
CA LEU A 200 2.96 -5.95 -12.84
C LEU A 200 2.45 -4.89 -13.81
N GLY A 201 1.92 -3.79 -13.29
CA GLY A 201 1.53 -2.61 -14.05
C GLY A 201 2.70 -1.75 -14.52
N ASN A 202 3.93 -2.10 -14.14
CA ASN A 202 5.17 -1.39 -14.48
C ASN A 202 5.06 0.12 -14.22
N ILE A 203 4.45 0.51 -13.09
CA ILE A 203 4.22 1.92 -12.76
C ILE A 203 5.56 2.59 -12.43
N ARG A 204 5.89 3.59 -13.25
CA ARG A 204 7.14 4.36 -13.19
C ARG A 204 6.95 5.78 -13.73
N PRO A 205 7.81 6.73 -13.32
CA PRO A 205 7.83 8.09 -13.84
C PRO A 205 7.83 8.17 -15.37
N GLY A 206 7.15 9.18 -15.91
CA GLY A 206 7.02 9.44 -17.35
C GLY A 206 6.00 8.53 -18.08
N GLY A 207 5.42 7.54 -17.40
CA GLY A 207 4.39 6.69 -17.99
C GLY A 207 3.00 7.34 -18.02
N ARG A 208 2.16 6.89 -18.96
CA ARG A 208 0.76 7.30 -19.09
C ARG A 208 -0.14 6.13 -18.73
N TYR A 209 -0.98 6.26 -17.72
CA TYR A 209 -1.78 5.15 -17.20
C TYR A 209 -3.25 5.49 -17.09
N LEU A 210 -4.08 4.46 -17.28
CA LEU A 210 -5.50 4.46 -16.95
C LEU A 210 -5.72 3.72 -15.64
N ALA A 211 -6.62 4.25 -14.80
CA ALA A 211 -7.03 3.57 -13.58
C ALA A 211 -8.54 3.61 -13.37
N VAL A 212 -9.10 2.51 -12.89
CA VAL A 212 -10.47 2.43 -12.36
C VAL A 212 -10.37 1.96 -10.92
N ASP A 213 -10.72 2.83 -9.97
CA ASP A 213 -10.47 2.62 -8.53
C ASP A 213 -11.76 2.85 -7.72
N ASP A 214 -12.31 1.74 -7.20
CA ASP A 214 -13.35 1.71 -6.16
C ASP A 214 -12.79 1.20 -4.82
N VAL A 215 -11.49 1.34 -4.59
CA VAL A 215 -10.80 0.98 -3.34
C VAL A 215 -10.38 2.24 -2.57
N SER A 216 -11.29 3.23 -2.56
CA SER A 216 -11.13 4.52 -1.89
C SER A 216 -9.90 5.33 -2.33
N GLY A 217 -9.48 5.15 -3.58
CA GLY A 217 -8.32 5.85 -4.15
C GLY A 217 -6.99 5.28 -3.70
N LEU A 218 -6.97 4.08 -3.12
CA LEU A 218 -5.72 3.46 -2.65
C LEU A 218 -4.80 3.07 -3.81
N VAL A 219 -5.36 2.57 -4.93
CA VAL A 219 -4.56 2.27 -6.13
C VAL A 219 -4.08 3.57 -6.77
N VAL A 220 -4.97 4.56 -6.91
CA VAL A 220 -4.61 5.87 -7.47
C VAL A 220 -3.52 6.54 -6.64
N ALA A 221 -3.65 6.56 -5.31
CA ALA A 221 -2.62 7.11 -4.43
C ALA A 221 -1.27 6.38 -4.60
N ALA A 222 -1.29 5.05 -4.68
CA ALA A 222 -0.08 4.28 -4.89
C ALA A 222 0.58 4.54 -6.25
N MET A 223 -0.23 4.72 -7.30
CA MET A 223 0.27 5.08 -8.63
C MET A 223 0.92 6.46 -8.62
N LEU A 224 0.26 7.45 -8.02
CA LEU A 224 0.81 8.81 -7.90
C LEU A 224 2.12 8.84 -7.12
N ASP A 225 2.21 8.10 -6.01
CA ASP A 225 3.46 8.01 -5.23
C ASP A 225 4.61 7.44 -6.07
N ARG A 226 4.34 6.43 -6.90
CA ARG A 226 5.32 5.83 -7.83
C ARG A 226 5.67 6.72 -9.02
N LEU A 227 4.73 7.53 -9.51
CA LEU A 227 4.97 8.49 -10.60
C LEU A 227 5.81 9.69 -10.14
N GLY A 228 5.70 10.08 -8.86
CA GLY A 228 6.57 11.11 -8.31
C GLY A 228 6.32 12.51 -8.87
N GLY A 229 5.16 12.77 -9.48
CA GLY A 229 4.87 14.04 -10.17
C GLY A 229 5.31 14.08 -11.64
N ASP A 230 5.90 13.00 -12.17
CA ASP A 230 6.29 12.88 -13.58
C ASP A 230 5.49 11.77 -14.28
N GLY A 231 4.76 12.13 -15.33
CA GLY A 231 3.89 11.23 -16.10
C GLY A 231 2.44 11.70 -16.13
N ARG A 232 1.52 10.75 -16.37
CA ARG A 232 0.09 11.04 -16.47
C ARG A 232 -0.76 9.91 -15.92
N LEU A 233 -1.78 10.26 -15.15
CA LEU A 233 -2.79 9.34 -14.66
C LEU A 233 -4.19 9.86 -14.99
N VAL A 234 -4.95 9.09 -15.77
CA VAL A 234 -6.36 9.37 -16.02
C VAL A 234 -7.20 8.32 -15.31
N THR A 235 -8.05 8.76 -14.38
CA THR A 235 -8.97 7.87 -13.66
C THR A 235 -10.35 7.90 -14.29
N ILE A 236 -11.01 6.74 -14.38
CA ILE A 236 -12.41 6.64 -14.77
C ILE A 236 -13.25 6.31 -13.55
N CYS A 237 -14.26 7.12 -13.28
CA CYS A 237 -15.12 7.01 -12.10
C CYS A 237 -16.61 7.20 -12.45
N ASP A 238 -17.48 7.00 -11.46
CA ASP A 238 -18.94 7.18 -11.65
C ASP A 238 -19.41 8.62 -11.47
N VAL A 239 -18.59 9.43 -10.80
CA VAL A 239 -18.95 10.79 -10.39
C VAL A 239 -18.55 11.80 -11.46
N ASP A 240 -19.40 12.82 -11.63
CA ASP A 240 -19.16 13.94 -12.57
C ASP A 240 -18.08 14.92 -12.08
N SER A 241 -17.78 14.90 -10.79
CA SER A 241 -16.70 15.66 -10.17
C SER A 241 -15.49 14.78 -9.90
N PRO A 242 -14.27 15.35 -9.73
CA PRO A 242 -13.13 14.59 -9.26
C PRO A 242 -13.50 13.72 -8.04
N PRO A 243 -13.21 12.42 -8.08
CA PRO A 243 -13.63 11.49 -7.04
C PRO A 243 -12.95 11.84 -5.72
N ALA A 244 -13.71 11.74 -4.64
CA ALA A 244 -13.15 11.85 -3.30
C ALA A 244 -12.31 10.60 -3.02
N TYR A 245 -10.99 10.76 -2.93
CA TYR A 245 -10.04 9.69 -2.64
C TYR A 245 -9.46 9.83 -1.23
N PRO A 246 -10.10 9.25 -0.20
CA PRO A 246 -9.65 9.35 1.19
C PRO A 246 -8.21 8.89 1.42
N ALA A 247 -7.78 7.82 0.73
CA ALA A 247 -6.41 7.32 0.87
C ALA A 247 -5.39 8.34 0.35
N MET A 248 -5.72 9.05 -0.73
CA MET A 248 -4.87 10.10 -1.29
C MET A 248 -4.74 11.30 -0.36
N SER A 249 -5.83 11.71 0.29
CA SER A 249 -5.79 12.81 1.27
C SER A 249 -4.83 12.52 2.43
N GLN A 250 -4.65 11.24 2.79
CA GLN A 250 -3.76 10.82 3.87
C GLN A 250 -2.28 10.75 3.49
N MET A 251 -1.96 10.76 2.19
CA MET A 251 -0.58 10.70 1.69
C MET A 251 0.15 12.06 1.75
N ASN A 252 -0.59 13.16 2.00
CA ASN A 252 -0.06 14.53 2.01
C ASN A 252 0.76 14.87 0.76
N PHE A 253 0.26 14.49 -0.42
CA PHE A 253 1.00 14.72 -1.66
C PHE A 253 1.22 16.22 -1.92
N PRO A 254 2.41 16.61 -2.41
CA PRO A 254 2.64 17.93 -2.95
C PRO A 254 1.65 18.26 -4.07
N LYS A 255 1.37 19.56 -4.27
CA LYS A 255 0.41 20.03 -5.29
C LYS A 255 0.77 19.59 -6.71
N GLU A 256 2.05 19.31 -6.98
CA GLU A 256 2.55 18.82 -8.26
C GLU A 256 1.93 17.47 -8.65
N PHE A 257 1.67 16.59 -7.68
CA PHE A 257 1.09 15.26 -7.93
C PHE A 257 -0.37 15.36 -8.39
N ALA A 258 -1.09 16.40 -7.97
CA ALA A 258 -2.45 16.64 -8.44
C ALA A 258 -2.48 17.10 -9.91
N SER A 259 -1.39 17.69 -10.42
CA SER A 259 -1.35 18.21 -11.80
C SER A 259 -1.24 17.11 -12.86
N ILE A 260 -0.61 15.98 -12.52
CA ILE A 260 -0.49 14.82 -13.41
C ILE A 260 -1.74 13.95 -13.46
N MET A 261 -2.71 14.20 -12.56
CA MET A 261 -3.94 13.44 -12.46
C MET A 261 -5.10 14.16 -13.12
N ALA A 262 -5.91 13.42 -13.87
CA ALA A 262 -7.23 13.86 -14.32
C ALA A 262 -8.25 12.75 -14.10
N SER A 263 -9.54 13.10 -14.06
CA SER A 263 -10.63 12.15 -13.84
C SER A 263 -11.73 12.37 -14.86
N LEU A 264 -12.29 11.28 -15.39
CA LEU A 264 -13.45 11.28 -16.26
C LEU A 264 -14.56 10.42 -15.66
N ASN A 265 -15.81 10.82 -15.89
CA ASN A 265 -16.95 9.95 -15.67
C ASN A 265 -16.97 8.86 -16.78
N TRP A 266 -17.47 7.66 -16.50
CA TRP A 266 -17.83 6.68 -17.53
C TRP A 266 -18.57 7.27 -18.74
N ALA A 267 -19.57 8.13 -18.51
CA ALA A 267 -20.29 8.78 -19.61
C ALA A 267 -19.34 9.70 -20.42
N THR A 268 -18.49 10.47 -19.73
CA THR A 268 -17.53 11.35 -20.41
C THR A 268 -16.33 10.59 -21.00
N ALA A 269 -16.17 9.31 -20.71
CA ALA A 269 -15.19 8.43 -21.33
C ALA A 269 -15.70 7.77 -22.63
N GLU A 270 -16.98 7.92 -22.96
CA GLU A 270 -17.55 7.46 -24.23
C GLU A 270 -17.42 8.53 -25.31
N GLU A 271 -16.96 8.10 -26.50
CA GLU A 271 -16.73 8.98 -27.66
C GLU A 271 -18.03 9.58 -28.19
N GLU A 272 -19.10 8.77 -28.24
CA GLU A 272 -20.43 9.17 -28.74
C GLU A 272 -21.16 10.14 -27.79
N TYR A 273 -20.81 10.14 -26.51
CA TYR A 273 -21.43 11.02 -25.53
C TYR A 273 -20.87 12.43 -25.63
N THR A 274 -21.74 13.43 -25.87
CA THR A 274 -21.35 14.84 -25.82
C THR A 274 -21.75 15.44 -24.46
N PRO A 275 -20.78 15.82 -23.60
CA PRO A 275 -21.08 16.41 -22.30
C PRO A 275 -21.81 17.74 -22.45
N VAL A 276 -22.82 17.98 -21.61
CA VAL A 276 -23.56 19.25 -21.53
C VAL A 276 -22.62 20.44 -21.27
N ALA A 277 -21.50 20.20 -20.59
CA ALA A 277 -20.48 21.21 -20.33
C ALA A 277 -19.77 21.73 -21.59
N LEU A 278 -19.72 20.94 -22.67
CA LEU A 278 -19.08 21.31 -23.94
C LEU A 278 -20.02 22.06 -24.89
N LEU A 279 -21.29 22.24 -24.52
CA LEU A 279 -22.23 23.01 -25.34
C LEU A 279 -21.82 24.49 -25.38
N PRO A 280 -21.99 25.19 -26.52
CA PRO A 280 -21.61 26.59 -26.65
C PRO A 280 -22.28 27.47 -25.60
N ASP A 281 -21.50 28.32 -24.94
CA ASP A 281 -22.06 29.32 -24.02
C ASP A 281 -22.97 30.30 -24.80
N PRO A 282 -24.07 30.79 -24.19
CA PRO A 282 -24.88 31.85 -24.79
C PRO A 282 -24.02 33.10 -25.05
N ALA A 283 -24.40 33.88 -26.06
CA ALA A 283 -23.64 35.03 -26.57
C ALA A 283 -23.14 35.97 -25.46
N GLN A 284 -21.98 36.61 -25.71
CA GLN A 284 -21.30 37.53 -24.77
C GLN A 284 -22.18 38.69 -24.25
N ASP A 285 -23.30 38.96 -24.92
CA ASP A 285 -24.24 40.03 -24.60
C ASP A 285 -25.07 39.80 -23.31
N ASP A 286 -25.00 38.61 -22.69
CA ASP A 286 -25.72 38.27 -21.46
C ASP A 286 -24.90 38.45 -20.15
N ILE A 287 -23.73 39.10 -20.21
CA ILE A 287 -22.90 39.31 -19.02
C ILE A 287 -23.44 40.47 -18.16
N ARG A 288 -24.32 40.15 -17.22
CA ARG A 288 -25.00 41.12 -16.34
C ARG A 288 -24.17 41.64 -15.15
N SER A 289 -23.01 41.04 -14.83
CA SER A 289 -22.19 41.38 -13.64
C SER A 289 -20.77 40.78 -13.68
N ASP A 290 -19.80 41.38 -12.98
CA ASP A 290 -18.45 40.83 -12.78
C ASP A 290 -18.44 39.44 -12.11
N LYS A 291 -19.35 39.21 -11.16
CA LYS A 291 -19.53 37.87 -10.55
C LYS A 291 -20.01 36.85 -11.59
N HIS A 292 -20.83 37.29 -12.54
CA HIS A 292 -21.29 36.45 -13.65
C HIS A 292 -20.12 36.11 -14.58
N LYS A 293 -19.27 37.08 -14.90
CA LYS A 293 -18.06 36.90 -15.72
C LYS A 293 -17.08 35.89 -15.11
N VAL A 294 -16.79 35.99 -13.81
CA VAL A 294 -15.90 35.05 -13.12
C VAL A 294 -16.48 33.63 -13.13
N ARG A 295 -17.80 33.48 -12.92
CA ARG A 295 -18.48 32.18 -12.97
C ARG A 295 -18.39 31.54 -14.36
N MET A 296 -18.64 32.31 -15.41
CA MET A 296 -18.55 31.85 -16.79
C MET A 296 -17.12 31.46 -17.17
N SER A 297 -16.13 32.26 -16.78
CA SER A 297 -14.71 31.94 -17.00
C SER A 297 -14.29 30.62 -16.32
N LYS A 298 -14.70 30.40 -15.06
CA LYS A 298 -14.44 29.13 -14.36
C LYS A 298 -15.12 27.94 -15.02
N ARG A 299 -16.37 28.12 -15.48
CA ARG A 299 -17.10 27.08 -16.21
C ARG A 299 -16.42 26.73 -17.52
N LYS A 300 -16.00 27.74 -18.27
CA LYS A 300 -15.25 27.55 -19.52
C LYS A 300 -13.93 26.83 -19.28
N ALA A 301 -13.14 27.25 -18.30
CA ALA A 301 -11.88 26.58 -17.96
C ALA A 301 -12.09 25.09 -17.57
N ALA A 302 -13.15 24.78 -16.82
CA ALA A 302 -13.49 23.40 -16.48
C ALA A 302 -13.94 22.59 -17.70
N SER A 303 -14.68 23.23 -18.62
CA SER A 303 -15.11 22.63 -19.89
C SER A 303 -13.92 22.35 -20.82
N ASP A 304 -13.03 23.32 -20.98
CA ASP A 304 -11.81 23.20 -21.78
C ASP A 304 -10.89 22.09 -21.22
N ALA A 305 -10.76 22.00 -19.88
CA ALA A 305 -10.01 20.92 -19.23
C ALA A 305 -10.64 19.53 -19.43
N LEU A 306 -11.98 19.44 -19.41
CA LEU A 306 -12.71 18.21 -19.70
C LEU A 306 -12.52 17.78 -21.16
N ALA A 307 -12.62 18.72 -22.10
CA ALA A 307 -12.39 18.47 -23.52
C ALA A 307 -10.96 17.96 -23.76
N ALA A 308 -9.96 18.65 -23.21
CA ALA A 308 -8.56 18.23 -23.33
C ALA A 308 -8.30 16.83 -22.75
N THR A 309 -8.93 16.49 -21.62
CA THR A 309 -8.80 15.16 -21.01
C THR A 309 -9.48 14.07 -21.85
N ARG A 310 -10.62 14.38 -22.49
CA ARG A 310 -11.28 13.47 -23.44
C ARG A 310 -10.45 13.25 -24.69
N ASP A 311 -9.95 14.32 -25.30
CA ASP A 311 -9.08 14.25 -26.47
C ASP A 311 -7.83 13.43 -26.16
N GLU A 312 -7.26 13.60 -24.96
CA GLU A 312 -6.14 12.81 -24.48
C GLU A 312 -6.48 11.31 -24.32
N LEU A 313 -7.66 10.99 -23.78
CA LEU A 313 -8.12 9.59 -23.67
C LEU A 313 -8.25 8.96 -25.07
N PHE A 314 -8.91 9.67 -25.99
CA PHE A 314 -9.22 9.17 -27.33
C PHE A 314 -8.00 9.10 -28.25
N THR A 315 -6.99 9.94 -28.01
CA THR A 315 -5.67 9.81 -28.66
C THR A 315 -5.02 8.47 -28.30
N GLY A 316 -5.34 7.90 -27.15
CA GLY A 316 -4.88 6.58 -26.73
C GLY A 316 -3.41 6.56 -26.32
N GLU A 317 -2.71 5.47 -26.65
CA GLU A 317 -1.30 5.21 -26.30
C GLU A 317 -0.98 5.19 -24.80
N PHE A 318 -1.93 4.73 -23.98
CA PHE A 318 -1.67 4.50 -22.56
C PHE A 318 -0.80 3.26 -22.38
N SER A 319 0.23 3.38 -21.53
CA SER A 319 1.23 2.35 -21.24
C SER A 319 0.73 1.26 -20.30
N GLY A 320 -0.37 1.50 -19.58
CA GLY A 320 -0.97 0.48 -18.73
C GLY A 320 -2.36 0.83 -18.21
N LEU A 321 -3.08 -0.19 -17.77
CA LEU A 321 -4.42 -0.13 -17.21
C LEU A 321 -4.49 -0.90 -15.90
N LEU A 322 -4.87 -0.20 -14.83
CA LEU A 322 -5.06 -0.77 -13.50
C LEU A 322 -6.54 -0.72 -13.11
N ILE A 323 -7.14 -1.85 -12.78
CA ILE A 323 -8.56 -1.94 -12.43
C ILE A 323 -8.70 -2.56 -11.04
N ALA A 324 -9.35 -1.84 -10.12
CA ALA A 324 -9.75 -2.31 -8.81
C ALA A 324 -11.17 -1.81 -8.52
N SER A 325 -12.17 -2.37 -9.22
CA SER A 325 -13.54 -1.86 -9.24
C SER A 325 -14.59 -2.93 -8.97
N GLN A 326 -15.78 -2.52 -8.54
CA GLN A 326 -16.91 -3.45 -8.34
C GLN A 326 -17.54 -3.95 -9.64
N TYR A 327 -17.24 -3.28 -10.76
CA TYR A 327 -17.72 -3.62 -12.09
C TYR A 327 -17.28 -4.99 -12.59
N ASP A 328 -18.05 -5.53 -13.53
CA ASP A 328 -17.61 -6.66 -14.34
C ASP A 328 -16.36 -6.25 -15.13
N PRO A 329 -15.20 -6.89 -14.88
CA PRO A 329 -13.95 -6.45 -15.47
C PRO A 329 -13.89 -6.68 -16.98
N ALA A 330 -14.68 -7.60 -17.55
CA ALA A 330 -14.75 -7.79 -18.99
C ALA A 330 -15.38 -6.57 -19.69
N SER A 331 -16.42 -6.00 -19.09
CA SER A 331 -17.10 -4.79 -19.58
C SER A 331 -16.18 -3.57 -19.54
N VAL A 332 -15.45 -3.39 -18.44
CA VAL A 332 -14.44 -2.32 -18.30
C VAL A 332 -13.32 -2.48 -19.34
N LEU A 333 -12.81 -3.71 -19.49
CA LEU A 333 -11.72 -4.00 -20.41
C LEU A 333 -12.12 -3.73 -21.86
N THR A 334 -13.33 -4.12 -22.27
CA THR A 334 -13.84 -3.85 -23.63
C THR A 334 -13.85 -2.35 -23.95
N ARG A 335 -14.19 -1.50 -22.96
CA ARG A 335 -14.27 -0.04 -23.14
C ARG A 335 -12.92 0.65 -23.13
N LEU A 336 -11.96 0.19 -22.32
CA LEU A 336 -10.68 0.89 -22.12
C LEU A 336 -9.50 0.29 -22.92
N SER A 337 -9.59 -0.98 -23.31
CA SER A 337 -8.55 -1.68 -24.11
C SER A 337 -8.23 -1.01 -25.45
N PRO A 338 -9.15 -0.34 -26.16
CA PRO A 338 -8.83 0.41 -27.39
C PRO A 338 -7.83 1.55 -27.19
N TYR A 339 -7.81 2.18 -26.02
CA TYR A 339 -6.95 3.32 -25.72
C TYR A 339 -5.54 2.91 -25.26
N LEU A 340 -5.30 1.61 -25.05
CA LEU A 340 -3.99 1.10 -24.63
C LEU A 340 -3.04 0.95 -25.83
N GLY A 341 -1.78 1.32 -25.61
CA GLY A 341 -0.71 1.07 -26.57
C GLY A 341 -0.37 -0.42 -26.70
N GLY A 342 0.35 -0.77 -27.75
CA GLY A 342 0.96 -2.10 -27.88
C GLY A 342 1.98 -2.32 -26.77
N SER A 343 2.06 -3.57 -26.28
CA SER A 343 2.89 -3.94 -25.13
C SER A 343 2.50 -3.28 -23.80
N ALA A 344 1.33 -2.65 -23.71
CA ALA A 344 0.84 -2.08 -22.45
C ALA A 344 0.49 -3.18 -21.43
N SER A 345 0.75 -2.92 -20.15
CA SER A 345 0.43 -3.86 -19.06
C SER A 345 -1.00 -3.65 -18.57
N ILE A 346 -1.73 -4.74 -18.39
CA ILE A 346 -3.10 -4.74 -17.85
C ILE A 346 -3.07 -5.50 -16.55
N VAL A 347 -3.52 -4.88 -15.46
CA VAL A 347 -3.61 -5.51 -14.14
C VAL A 347 -4.98 -5.27 -13.53
N ILE A 348 -5.64 -6.34 -13.11
CA ILE A 348 -7.01 -6.32 -12.61
C ILE A 348 -7.05 -7.01 -11.26
N TYR A 349 -7.55 -6.30 -10.26
CA TYR A 349 -7.75 -6.78 -8.91
C TYR A 349 -9.20 -7.24 -8.68
N SER A 350 -9.35 -8.36 -7.97
CA SER A 350 -10.64 -8.80 -7.42
C SER A 350 -10.45 -9.59 -6.14
N GLN A 351 -11.41 -9.48 -5.21
CA GLN A 351 -11.48 -10.35 -4.03
C GLN A 351 -11.76 -11.82 -4.38
N HIS A 352 -12.37 -12.05 -5.55
CA HIS A 352 -12.92 -13.35 -5.92
C HIS A 352 -12.20 -13.92 -7.14
N LEU A 353 -11.64 -15.12 -6.96
CA LEU A 353 -10.92 -15.87 -7.99
C LEU A 353 -11.81 -16.20 -9.20
N GLN A 354 -13.09 -16.50 -8.97
CA GLN A 354 -14.03 -16.92 -10.02
C GLN A 354 -14.17 -15.84 -11.10
N ILE A 355 -14.33 -14.58 -10.69
CA ILE A 355 -14.48 -13.42 -11.60
C ILE A 355 -13.26 -13.30 -12.51
N LEU A 356 -12.05 -13.45 -11.96
CA LEU A 356 -10.81 -13.36 -12.74
C LEU A 356 -10.59 -14.60 -13.61
N THR A 357 -11.02 -15.77 -13.18
CA THR A 357 -10.91 -17.00 -13.97
C THR A 357 -11.81 -16.95 -15.22
N ASP A 358 -13.03 -16.44 -15.06
CA ASP A 358 -13.95 -16.23 -16.18
C ASP A 358 -13.40 -15.20 -17.17
N LEU A 359 -12.85 -14.10 -16.66
CA LEU A 359 -12.18 -13.11 -17.49
C LEU A 359 -10.94 -13.69 -18.19
N GLN A 360 -10.12 -14.46 -17.49
CA GLN A 360 -8.94 -15.11 -18.05
C GLN A 360 -9.31 -15.99 -19.26
N ASN A 361 -10.41 -16.74 -19.16
CA ASN A 361 -10.89 -17.57 -20.25
C ASN A 361 -11.36 -16.74 -21.45
N LYS A 362 -12.07 -15.62 -21.22
CA LYS A 362 -12.44 -14.67 -22.27
C LYS A 362 -11.19 -14.06 -22.94
N MET A 363 -10.21 -13.63 -22.15
CA MET A 363 -8.96 -13.04 -22.65
C MET A 363 -8.10 -14.03 -23.44
N ARG A 364 -8.15 -15.33 -23.13
CA ARG A 364 -7.46 -16.37 -23.92
C ARG A 364 -8.08 -16.58 -25.30
N ALA A 365 -9.38 -16.32 -25.45
CA ALA A 365 -10.06 -16.41 -26.74
C ALA A 365 -9.72 -15.22 -27.64
N ASP A 366 -9.38 -14.07 -27.05
CA ASP A 366 -9.04 -12.86 -27.78
C ASP A 366 -7.53 -12.75 -28.05
N PHE A 367 -7.15 -12.63 -29.33
CA PHE A 367 -5.75 -12.48 -29.75
C PHE A 367 -5.10 -11.13 -29.39
N GLN A 368 -5.83 -10.21 -28.78
CA GLN A 368 -5.32 -8.91 -28.35
C GLN A 368 -4.61 -8.96 -26.98
N TYR A 369 -4.70 -10.08 -26.26
CA TYR A 369 -4.10 -10.25 -24.95
C TYR A 369 -3.09 -11.38 -24.94
N LEU A 370 -1.88 -11.08 -24.48
CA LEU A 370 -0.81 -12.05 -24.32
C LEU A 370 -0.75 -12.54 -22.87
N ALA A 371 -0.68 -13.88 -22.72
CA ALA A 371 -0.43 -14.58 -21.47
C ALA A 371 -1.27 -14.11 -20.26
N PRO A 372 -2.62 -14.11 -20.35
CA PRO A 372 -3.46 -13.76 -19.20
C PRO A 372 -3.23 -14.76 -18.06
N SER A 373 -2.77 -14.26 -16.92
CA SER A 373 -2.33 -15.04 -15.76
C SER A 373 -3.05 -14.55 -14.52
N VAL A 374 -3.46 -15.47 -13.64
CA VAL A 374 -4.10 -15.15 -12.36
C VAL A 374 -3.16 -15.58 -11.24
N THR A 375 -2.88 -14.68 -10.31
CA THR A 375 -1.92 -14.87 -9.22
C THR A 375 -2.52 -14.41 -7.90
N GLU A 376 -2.13 -15.06 -6.80
CA GLU A 376 -2.42 -14.65 -5.43
C GLU A 376 -1.09 -14.52 -4.67
N SER A 377 -0.99 -13.53 -3.79
CA SER A 377 0.14 -13.39 -2.86
C SER A 377 -0.26 -13.80 -1.45
N TRP A 378 0.65 -14.48 -0.76
CA TRP A 378 0.49 -14.83 0.65
C TRP A 378 1.53 -14.09 1.49
N LEU A 379 1.05 -13.44 2.56
CA LEU A 379 1.88 -12.70 3.49
C LEU A 379 1.79 -13.33 4.88
N ARG A 380 2.94 -13.62 5.49
CA ARG A 380 3.04 -14.13 6.86
C ARG A 380 3.94 -13.24 7.71
N ARG A 381 3.37 -12.61 8.74
CA ARG A 381 4.11 -11.77 9.68
C ARG A 381 4.72 -12.62 10.80
N TYR A 382 5.90 -12.22 11.26
CA TYR A 382 6.61 -12.87 12.35
C TYR A 382 6.77 -11.91 13.52
N GLN A 383 6.54 -12.41 14.73
CA GLN A 383 7.07 -11.80 15.94
C GLN A 383 8.54 -12.20 16.02
N VAL A 384 9.42 -11.20 16.16
CA VAL A 384 10.86 -11.42 16.30
C VAL A 384 11.27 -10.80 17.63
N LEU A 385 11.39 -11.64 18.65
CA LEU A 385 11.85 -11.29 19.98
C LEU A 385 12.80 -12.40 20.47
N PRO A 386 13.82 -12.07 21.27
CA PRO A 386 14.68 -13.07 21.92
C PRO A 386 13.84 -14.13 22.64
N GLY A 387 14.13 -15.41 22.36
CA GLY A 387 13.42 -16.57 22.93
C GLY A 387 11.94 -16.73 22.55
N ARG A 388 11.35 -15.82 21.74
CA ARG A 388 9.90 -15.77 21.45
C ARG A 388 9.60 -15.49 19.98
N THR A 389 10.44 -16.00 19.08
CA THR A 389 10.27 -15.80 17.64
C THR A 389 9.31 -16.83 17.05
N HIS A 390 8.18 -16.38 16.53
CA HIS A 390 7.18 -17.23 15.90
C HIS A 390 6.29 -16.42 14.93
N PRO A 391 5.61 -17.07 13.96
CA PRO A 391 4.60 -16.40 13.14
C PRO A 391 3.45 -15.86 13.99
N THR A 392 2.82 -14.76 13.56
CA THR A 392 1.59 -14.28 14.21
C THR A 392 0.49 -15.35 14.12
N MET A 393 -0.16 -15.63 15.26
CA MET A 393 -1.14 -16.73 15.36
C MET A 393 -2.42 -16.47 14.57
N VAL A 394 -2.84 -15.20 14.47
CA VAL A 394 -3.99 -14.76 13.67
C VAL A 394 -3.46 -13.88 12.54
N THR A 395 -3.88 -14.19 11.32
CA THR A 395 -3.55 -13.42 10.13
C THR A 395 -4.74 -13.42 9.18
N SER A 396 -4.76 -12.49 8.24
CA SER A 396 -5.72 -12.49 7.14
C SER A 396 -5.41 -13.65 6.18
N GLY A 397 -6.48 -14.27 5.64
CA GLY A 397 -6.38 -15.38 4.69
C GLY A 397 -5.86 -14.90 3.34
N SER A 398 -6.71 -14.29 2.53
CA SER A 398 -6.35 -13.75 1.21
C SER A 398 -6.20 -12.23 1.24
N GLY A 399 -5.36 -11.68 0.35
CA GLY A 399 -5.27 -10.25 0.06
C GLY A 399 -5.96 -9.88 -1.25
N GLY A 400 -6.76 -10.81 -1.79
CA GLY A 400 -7.34 -10.78 -3.12
C GLY A 400 -6.42 -11.35 -4.20
N PHE A 401 -6.94 -11.39 -5.42
CA PHE A 401 -6.32 -11.99 -6.58
C PHE A 401 -6.01 -10.92 -7.62
N LEU A 402 -4.96 -11.15 -8.41
CA LEU A 402 -4.59 -10.30 -9.53
C LEU A 402 -4.67 -11.10 -10.82
N LEU A 403 -5.25 -10.50 -11.85
CA LEU A 403 -5.08 -10.92 -13.23
C LEU A 403 -4.12 -9.96 -13.92
N HIS A 404 -3.10 -10.51 -14.57
CA HIS A 404 -2.15 -9.74 -15.37
C HIS A 404 -2.08 -10.28 -16.80
N ALA A 405 -2.06 -9.35 -17.77
CA ALA A 405 -1.86 -9.64 -19.18
C ALA A 405 -1.14 -8.48 -19.88
N THR A 406 -0.58 -8.74 -21.06
CA THR A 406 0.01 -7.70 -21.90
C THR A 406 -0.87 -7.48 -23.13
N LYS A 407 -1.21 -6.21 -23.42
CA LYS A 407 -1.90 -5.84 -24.65
C LYS A 407 -0.98 -6.02 -25.84
N ILE A 408 -1.46 -6.67 -26.89
CA ILE A 408 -0.76 -6.79 -28.17
C ILE A 408 -1.63 -6.26 -29.30
N TYR A 409 -1.00 -5.77 -30.36
CA TYR A 409 -1.72 -5.44 -31.57
C TYR A 409 -2.17 -6.72 -32.25
N ASN A 410 -3.45 -6.77 -32.57
CA ASN A 410 -4.01 -7.87 -33.33
C ASN A 410 -3.70 -7.63 -34.81
N ASP A 411 -2.69 -8.31 -35.34
CA ASP A 411 -2.47 -8.38 -36.78
C ASP A 411 -3.07 -9.68 -37.33
N PRO A 412 -4.19 -9.63 -38.07
CA PRO A 412 -4.81 -10.82 -38.66
C PRO A 412 -3.93 -11.51 -39.71
N LYS A 413 -2.84 -10.88 -40.16
CA LYS A 413 -1.86 -11.46 -41.09
C LYS A 413 -0.67 -12.12 -40.37
N ALA A 414 -0.53 -11.94 -39.06
CA ALA A 414 0.56 -12.54 -38.32
C ALA A 414 0.40 -14.06 -38.26
N GLN A 415 1.38 -14.80 -38.79
CA GLN A 415 1.46 -16.24 -38.64
C GLN A 415 2.31 -16.59 -37.43
N ALA A 416 1.78 -17.43 -36.54
CA ALA A 416 2.57 -17.98 -35.43
C ALA A 416 3.74 -18.78 -36.00
N VAL A 417 4.97 -18.40 -35.67
CA VAL A 417 6.16 -19.20 -35.99
C VAL A 417 6.12 -20.45 -35.11
N THR A 418 5.47 -21.50 -35.59
CA THR A 418 5.56 -22.82 -34.96
C THR A 418 6.98 -23.31 -35.15
N SER A 419 7.84 -23.06 -34.16
CA SER A 419 9.14 -23.73 -34.08
C SER A 419 8.89 -25.22 -33.81
N HIS A 420 8.55 -25.97 -34.85
CA HIS A 420 8.62 -27.41 -34.81
C HIS A 420 10.10 -27.75 -34.63
N ARG A 421 10.49 -28.03 -33.38
CA ARG A 421 11.75 -28.68 -33.06
C ARG A 421 11.66 -30.10 -33.65
N SER A 422 11.87 -30.20 -34.95
CA SER A 422 11.97 -31.46 -35.68
C SER A 422 13.17 -32.21 -35.10
N LYS A 423 12.91 -33.16 -34.20
CA LYS A 423 13.89 -34.19 -33.86
C LYS A 423 14.14 -34.98 -35.13
N LYS A 424 15.27 -34.72 -35.78
CA LYS A 424 15.78 -35.51 -36.91
C LYS A 424 15.94 -36.96 -36.42
N ARG A 425 15.03 -37.84 -36.85
CA ARG A 425 15.06 -39.27 -36.54
C ARG A 425 16.23 -39.87 -37.33
N LYS A 426 17.24 -40.39 -36.63
CA LYS A 426 18.39 -41.08 -37.22
C LYS A 426 17.94 -42.51 -37.57
N THR A 427 17.95 -42.88 -38.85
CA THR A 427 17.80 -44.27 -39.31
C THR A 427 19.17 -44.77 -39.76
N ASP A 428 19.57 -45.91 -39.20
CA ASP A 428 20.85 -46.58 -39.40
C ASP A 428 20.99 -47.20 -40.81
N ALA A 429 22.26 -47.48 -41.14
CA ALA A 429 22.85 -47.82 -42.43
C ALA A 429 22.47 -49.19 -43.02
N SER A 430 22.57 -49.33 -44.35
CA SER A 430 23.41 -50.37 -44.97
C SER A 430 23.68 -50.16 -46.48
N ALA A 431 24.93 -50.47 -46.85
CA ALA A 431 25.45 -50.97 -48.14
C ALA A 431 25.63 -50.04 -49.36
N GLY A 432 26.91 -49.72 -49.64
CA GLY A 432 27.55 -50.14 -50.89
C GLY A 432 27.92 -49.05 -51.93
N GLY A 433 29.22 -48.78 -52.07
CA GLY A 433 29.81 -48.26 -53.32
C GLY A 433 30.60 -46.94 -53.23
N THR A 434 31.91 -47.01 -53.37
CA THR A 434 32.84 -45.92 -53.80
C THR A 434 33.41 -46.30 -55.18
N PRO A 435 34.14 -45.43 -55.95
CA PRO A 435 34.87 -44.21 -55.54
C PRO A 435 34.83 -43.01 -56.53
N ALA A 436 35.61 -41.95 -56.18
CA ALA A 436 36.22 -40.87 -56.99
C ALA A 436 35.53 -39.49 -56.94
N GLU A 437 36.20 -38.33 -56.88
CA GLU A 437 37.56 -37.88 -56.52
C GLU A 437 37.52 -36.32 -56.53
N THR A 438 38.36 -35.63 -55.75
CA THR A 438 38.68 -34.17 -55.78
C THR A 438 37.55 -33.16 -55.44
N ARG A 439 37.73 -32.05 -54.70
CA ARG A 439 38.88 -31.17 -54.48
C ARG A 439 38.64 -30.32 -53.22
N ALA A 440 39.70 -30.04 -52.48
CA ALA A 440 39.73 -29.19 -51.29
C ALA A 440 39.47 -27.70 -51.59
N ALA A 441 38.77 -27.01 -50.68
CA ALA A 441 38.97 -25.59 -50.39
C ALA A 441 38.54 -25.29 -48.95
N SER A 442 39.53 -24.86 -48.18
CA SER A 442 39.54 -24.43 -46.78
C SER A 442 38.61 -23.26 -46.44
N ARG A 443 37.97 -23.31 -45.27
CA ARG A 443 37.92 -22.21 -44.29
C ARG A 443 37.37 -22.71 -42.95
N GLU A 444 38.15 -22.54 -41.89
CA GLU A 444 37.82 -22.89 -40.51
C GLU A 444 36.66 -22.06 -39.96
N PRO A 445 35.84 -22.61 -39.04
CA PRO A 445 35.08 -21.80 -38.10
C PRO A 445 35.75 -21.83 -36.72
N GLU A 446 36.03 -20.63 -36.20
CA GLU A 446 36.49 -20.38 -34.83
C GLU A 446 35.56 -21.06 -33.82
N GLY A 447 36.16 -21.84 -32.92
CA GLY A 447 35.46 -22.48 -31.81
C GLY A 447 35.05 -21.47 -30.73
N PRO A 448 33.95 -21.71 -30.01
CA PRO A 448 33.51 -20.82 -28.93
C PRO A 448 34.43 -20.94 -27.71
N VAL A 449 34.90 -19.79 -27.24
CA VAL A 449 35.65 -19.59 -25.99
C VAL A 449 34.76 -19.97 -24.80
N SER A 450 35.16 -21.00 -24.06
CA SER A 450 34.53 -21.38 -22.78
C SER A 450 35.02 -20.46 -21.66
N VAL A 451 34.14 -19.57 -21.19
CA VAL A 451 34.36 -18.84 -19.93
C VAL A 451 34.00 -19.78 -18.78
N GLN A 452 35.01 -20.20 -18.01
CA GLN A 452 34.82 -20.91 -16.74
C GLN A 452 34.26 -19.93 -15.71
N VAL A 453 33.08 -20.23 -15.18
CA VAL A 453 32.52 -19.57 -14.00
C VAL A 453 32.80 -20.50 -12.82
N ASP A 454 33.71 -20.10 -11.95
CA ASP A 454 33.96 -20.78 -10.67
C ASP A 454 32.72 -20.65 -9.77
N GLN A 455 32.12 -21.78 -9.41
CA GLN A 455 31.11 -21.85 -8.36
C GLN A 455 31.80 -22.00 -6.99
N PRO A 456 31.35 -21.29 -5.94
CA PRO A 456 31.86 -21.49 -4.60
C PRO A 456 31.44 -22.84 -4.02
N ALA A 457 32.37 -23.49 -3.33
CA ALA A 457 32.22 -24.83 -2.76
C ALA A 457 31.10 -24.91 -1.72
N SER A 458 30.27 -25.95 -1.84
CA SER A 458 29.27 -26.35 -0.84
C SER A 458 29.96 -26.96 0.39
N PRO A 459 29.54 -26.63 1.64
CA PRO A 459 30.10 -27.25 2.83
C PRO A 459 29.63 -28.70 3.00
N LYS A 460 30.54 -29.57 3.44
CA LYS A 460 30.29 -31.01 3.67
C LYS A 460 29.33 -31.24 4.86
N PRO A 461 28.53 -32.32 4.86
CA PRO A 461 27.67 -32.66 5.98
C PRO A 461 28.49 -33.22 7.16
N VAL A 462 28.13 -32.82 8.37
CA VAL A 462 28.64 -33.36 9.64
C VAL A 462 27.88 -34.64 9.97
N GLU A 463 28.59 -35.75 10.17
CA GLU A 463 28.04 -37.01 10.68
C GLU A 463 27.55 -36.85 12.12
N HIS A 464 26.26 -37.11 12.36
CA HIS A 464 25.72 -37.30 13.70
C HIS A 464 25.47 -38.78 13.97
N ALA A 465 26.01 -39.23 15.10
CA ALA A 465 25.95 -40.59 15.60
C ALA A 465 24.51 -41.08 15.87
N ALA A 466 24.27 -42.34 15.53
CA ALA A 466 23.00 -43.03 15.69
C ALA A 466 22.66 -43.32 17.17
N VAL A 467 21.39 -43.12 17.53
CA VAL A 467 20.76 -43.62 18.77
C VAL A 467 19.55 -44.50 18.36
N PRO A 468 19.34 -45.69 18.96
CA PRO A 468 18.46 -46.71 18.39
C PRO A 468 16.98 -46.55 18.77
N ASP A 469 16.12 -46.81 17.78
CA ASP A 469 14.67 -46.92 17.89
C ASP A 469 14.20 -48.13 18.71
N LYS A 470 13.40 -47.86 19.73
CA LYS A 470 12.36 -48.77 20.24
C LYS A 470 11.16 -47.94 20.69
N VAL A 471 10.00 -48.17 20.07
CA VAL A 471 8.81 -48.76 20.70
C VAL A 471 7.63 -48.69 19.71
N LYS A 472 7.02 -49.86 19.48
CA LYS A 472 5.78 -50.08 18.72
C LYS A 472 4.59 -49.46 19.44
N SER A 473 3.68 -48.83 18.71
CA SER A 473 2.29 -48.62 19.19
C SER A 473 1.28 -49.03 18.12
N HIS A 474 0.46 -50.03 18.48
CA HIS A 474 -0.67 -50.56 17.73
C HIS A 474 -1.73 -49.48 17.46
N ARG A 475 -2.25 -49.46 16.21
CA ARG A 475 -3.55 -48.89 15.87
C ARG A 475 -4.61 -49.95 16.05
N THR A 476 -5.58 -49.71 16.93
CA THR A 476 -6.86 -50.43 16.98
C THR A 476 -7.98 -49.48 16.56
N THR A 477 -8.75 -49.95 15.60
CA THR A 477 -10.01 -49.41 15.09
C THR A 477 -11.15 -49.75 16.06
N GLY A 478 -12.10 -48.83 16.27
CA GLY A 478 -13.34 -49.11 16.99
C GLY A 478 -14.32 -47.94 16.95
N SER A 479 -15.33 -48.06 16.10
CA SER A 479 -16.64 -47.39 16.12
C SER A 479 -17.37 -47.72 17.44
N GLU A 480 -18.16 -46.84 18.08
CA GLU A 480 -19.55 -46.45 17.74
C GLU A 480 -20.06 -45.38 18.75
N PRO A 481 -21.22 -44.73 18.49
CA PRO A 481 -21.73 -43.56 19.22
C PRO A 481 -22.76 -43.92 20.31
N MET A 482 -22.97 -43.03 21.28
CA MET A 482 -24.16 -43.09 22.15
C MET A 482 -24.72 -41.68 22.43
N SER A 483 -26.00 -41.54 22.07
CA SER A 483 -27.13 -40.90 22.77
C SER A 483 -26.96 -39.52 23.40
#